data_AF-A0A972QQN8-F1
#
_entry.id   AF-A0A972QQN8-F1
#
_cell.length_a   1.000
_cell.length_b   1.000
_cell.length_c   1.000
_cell.angle_alpha   90.00
_cell.angle_beta   90.00
_cell.angle_gamma   90.00
#
_symmetry.space_group_name_H-M   'P 1'
#
loop_
_entity.id
_entity.type
_entity.pdbx_description
1 polymer ?
#
loop_
_entity_poly.entity_id
_entity_poly.type
_entity_poly.pdbx_seq_one_letter_code
_entity_poly.pdbx_strand_id
1 'polypeptide(L)'
;IVAPYGLYLSGPLPEGEGMAVAEIDLKAIIRQKNSLDTIGHYSRPDILRLKIDRSIRPVEEKMAPHLQEISEGYDQEKPES
;
A
#
# COMPACT_ATOMS: atom_id res chain seq x y z
N ILE A 1 8.60 -14.68 9.42
CA ILE A 1 9.76 -14.04 8.75
C ILE A 1 10.11 -14.85 7.51
N VAL A 2 10.22 -14.23 6.34
CA VAL A 2 10.46 -14.92 5.05
C VAL A 2 11.79 -14.44 4.45
N ALA A 3 12.58 -15.38 3.94
CA ALA A 3 13.85 -15.14 3.26
C ALA A 3 13.62 -14.56 1.84
N PRO A 4 14.63 -13.94 1.22
CA PRO A 4 14.53 -13.44 -0.16
C PRO A 4 14.15 -14.51 -1.20
N TYR A 5 14.43 -15.78 -0.93
CA TYR A 5 14.07 -16.94 -1.76
C TYR A 5 12.64 -17.46 -1.53
N GLY A 6 11.86 -16.83 -0.65
CA GLY A 6 10.47 -17.22 -0.36
C GLY A 6 10.32 -18.29 0.73
N LEU A 7 11.40 -18.74 1.37
CA LEU A 7 11.36 -19.71 2.46
C LEU A 7 11.06 -19.04 3.81
N TYR A 8 10.32 -19.69 4.70
CA TYR A 8 10.15 -19.21 6.07
C TYR A 8 11.45 -19.36 6.86
N LEU A 9 11.98 -18.24 7.38
CA LEU A 9 13.04 -18.24 8.41
C LEU A 9 12.45 -18.39 9.81
N SER A 10 11.24 -17.87 10.00
CA SER A 10 10.37 -18.18 11.13
C SER A 10 8.96 -18.29 10.59
N GLY A 11 8.30 -19.42 10.86
CA GLY A 11 6.91 -19.64 10.46
C GLY A 11 5.93 -18.71 11.17
N PRO A 12 4.65 -18.76 10.79
CA PRO A 12 3.57 -18.13 11.55
C PRO A 12 3.53 -18.66 12.98
N LEU A 13 3.19 -17.79 13.93
CA LEU A 13 2.96 -18.23 15.31
C LEU A 13 1.61 -18.99 15.40
N PRO A 14 1.54 -20.07 16.19
CA PRO A 14 0.27 -20.70 16.53
C PRO A 14 -0.57 -19.79 17.44
N GLU A 15 -1.80 -20.20 17.77
CA GLU A 15 -2.63 -19.45 18.72
C GLU A 15 -1.96 -19.33 20.10
N GLY A 16 -2.16 -18.18 20.75
CA GLY A 16 -1.55 -17.83 22.04
C GLY A 16 -0.43 -16.80 21.93
N GLU A 17 0.27 -16.58 23.04
CA GLU A 17 1.40 -15.66 23.12
C GLU A 17 2.71 -16.35 22.71
N GLY A 18 3.52 -15.70 21.86
CA GLY A 18 4.79 -16.24 21.42
C GLY A 18 5.63 -15.21 20.65
N MET A 19 6.87 -15.60 20.33
CA MET A 19 7.82 -14.73 19.63
C MET A 19 8.43 -15.46 18.42
N ALA A 20 8.36 -14.82 17.25
CA ALA A 20 8.96 -15.29 16.01
C ALA A 20 10.33 -14.62 15.82
N VAL A 21 11.43 -15.37 16.01
CA VAL A 21 12.81 -14.87 15.89
C VAL A 21 13.53 -15.62 14.79
N ALA A 22 14.35 -14.92 14.00
CA ALA A 22 15.19 -15.53 12.98
C ALA A 22 16.50 -14.77 12.81
N GLU A 23 17.56 -15.49 12.42
CA GLU A 23 18.82 -14.91 11.97
C GLU A 23 18.72 -14.49 10.51
N ILE A 24 19.35 -13.36 10.16
CA ILE A 24 19.29 -12.79 8.82
C ILE A 24 20.69 -12.75 8.20
N ASP A 25 20.89 -13.50 7.11
CA ASP A 25 22.07 -13.36 6.26
C ASP A 25 21.83 -12.30 5.17
N LEU A 26 22.45 -11.13 5.33
CA LEU A 26 22.36 -10.05 4.34
C LEU A 26 22.99 -10.41 2.98
N LYS A 27 23.91 -11.38 2.93
CA LYS A 27 24.51 -11.83 1.66
C LYS A 27 23.50 -12.55 0.77
N ALA A 28 22.40 -13.05 1.33
CA ALA A 28 21.31 -13.64 0.56
C ALA A 28 20.68 -12.64 -0.43
N ILE A 29 20.72 -11.33 -0.13
CA ILE A 29 20.21 -10.28 -1.02
C ILE A 29 20.94 -10.27 -2.36
N ILE A 30 22.27 -10.35 -2.32
CA ILE A 30 23.11 -10.32 -3.54
C ILE A 30 22.77 -11.51 -4.43
N ARG A 31 22.70 -12.69 -3.83
CA ARG A 31 22.39 -13.92 -4.56
C ARG A 31 20.99 -13.86 -5.18
N GLN A 32 19.99 -13.36 -4.46
CA GLN A 32 18.63 -13.24 -4.99
C GLN A 32 18.53 -12.18 -6.09
N LYS A 33 19.26 -11.05 -5.96
CA LYS A 33 19.30 -10.03 -7.01
C LYS A 33 19.98 -10.54 -8.29
N ASN A 34 20.97 -11.42 -8.17
CA ASN A 34 21.55 -12.10 -9.33
C ASN A 34 20.54 -13.02 -10.02
N SER A 35 19.62 -13.64 -9.28
CA SER A 35 18.56 -14.47 -9.84
C SER A 35 17.41 -13.65 -10.46
N LEU A 36 17.04 -12.51 -9.85
CA LEU A 36 16.00 -11.62 -10.34
C LEU A 36 16.30 -10.16 -9.96
N ASP A 37 16.58 -9.32 -10.96
CA ASP A 37 16.77 -7.88 -10.80
C ASP A 37 15.75 -7.08 -11.64
N THR A 38 14.59 -6.78 -11.03
CA THR A 38 13.46 -6.08 -11.67
C THR A 38 13.76 -4.63 -12.05
N ILE A 39 14.69 -3.97 -11.34
CA ILE A 39 15.06 -2.57 -11.62
C ILE A 39 16.25 -2.50 -12.58
N GLY A 40 17.13 -3.52 -12.58
CA GLY A 40 18.28 -3.61 -13.45
C GLY A 40 18.00 -4.36 -14.75
N HIS A 41 18.60 -5.55 -14.91
CA HIS A 41 18.65 -6.28 -16.18
C HIS A 41 17.26 -6.59 -16.77
N TYR A 42 16.26 -6.84 -15.93
CA TYR A 42 14.90 -7.14 -16.38
C TYR A 42 14.02 -5.91 -16.53
N SER A 43 14.55 -4.71 -16.32
CA SER A 43 13.77 -3.48 -16.52
C SER A 43 13.46 -3.26 -18.00
N ARG A 44 12.19 -2.91 -18.29
CA ARG A 44 11.71 -2.51 -19.62
C ARG A 44 11.06 -1.13 -19.56
N PRO A 45 11.86 -0.06 -19.37
CA PRO A 45 11.35 1.31 -19.22
C PRO A 45 10.74 1.88 -20.50
N ASP A 46 10.90 1.17 -21.62
CA ASP A 46 10.24 1.38 -22.90
C ASP A 46 8.81 0.82 -22.94
N ILE A 47 8.48 -0.17 -22.10
CA ILE A 47 7.11 -0.73 -21.99
C ILE A 47 6.33 -0.05 -20.86
N LEU A 48 6.91 0.03 -19.66
CA LEU A 48 6.23 0.53 -18.47
C LEU A 48 7.16 1.45 -17.68
N ARG A 49 6.63 2.60 -17.27
CA ARG A 49 7.34 3.54 -16.40
C ARG A 49 6.43 4.05 -15.29
N LEU A 50 6.90 3.92 -14.06
CA LEU A 50 6.28 4.54 -12.89
C LEU A 50 6.87 5.95 -12.68
N LYS A 51 6.02 6.98 -12.71
CA LYS A 51 6.38 8.35 -12.31
C LYS A 51 5.74 8.64 -10.95
N ILE A 52 6.54 9.07 -9.98
CA ILE A 52 6.06 9.37 -8.63
C ILE A 52 6.15 10.88 -8.41
N ASP A 53 5.01 11.50 -8.14
CA ASP A 53 4.91 12.86 -7.61
C ASP A 53 4.87 12.77 -6.08
N ARG A 54 5.92 13.30 -5.42
CA ARG A 54 6.04 13.31 -3.95
C ARG A 54 5.72 14.66 -3.34
N SER A 55 5.17 15.60 -4.12
CA SER A 55 4.76 16.90 -3.59
C SER A 55 3.65 16.70 -2.55
N ILE A 56 3.69 17.52 -1.49
CA ILE A 56 2.59 17.61 -0.53
C ILE A 56 1.41 18.21 -1.28
N ARG A 57 0.29 17.47 -1.33
CA ARG A 57 -0.96 17.99 -1.89
C ARG A 57 -1.76 18.63 -0.76
N PRO A 58 -2.10 19.91 -0.86
CA PRO A 58 -2.99 20.53 0.11
C PRO A 58 -4.35 19.83 0.07
N VAL A 59 -5.01 19.71 1.21
CA VAL A 59 -6.42 19.31 1.25
C VAL A 59 -7.20 20.42 0.53
N GLU A 60 -7.86 20.09 -0.57
CA GLU A 60 -8.82 21.03 -1.17
C GLU A 60 -10.09 21.05 -0.32
N GLU A 61 -10.30 22.13 0.42
CA GLU A 61 -11.55 22.39 1.15
C GLU A 61 -12.73 22.73 0.21
N LYS A 62 -12.48 23.00 -1.07
CA LYS A 62 -13.54 23.36 -2.04
C LYS A 62 -14.24 22.12 -2.60
N MET A 63 -14.85 21.33 -1.71
CA MET A 63 -15.90 20.38 -2.08
C MET A 63 -17.04 20.43 -1.06
N ALA A 64 -17.69 21.59 -0.95
CA ALA A 64 -19.01 21.68 -0.32
C ALA A 64 -19.90 22.89 -0.74
N PRO A 65 -19.90 23.45 -1.97
CA PRO A 65 -21.05 24.29 -2.34
C PRO A 65 -22.30 23.44 -2.60
N HIS A 66 -22.15 22.23 -3.18
CA HIS A 66 -23.29 21.50 -3.76
C HIS A 66 -23.88 20.40 -2.87
N LEU A 67 -23.26 20.07 -1.73
CA LEU A 67 -23.86 19.15 -0.75
C LEU A 67 -24.80 19.87 0.24
N GLN A 68 -24.76 21.21 0.29
CA GLN A 68 -25.67 22.01 1.14
C GLN A 68 -27.08 22.13 0.54
N GLU A 69 -27.19 22.21 -0.80
CA GLU A 69 -28.49 22.31 -1.49
C GLU A 69 -29.34 21.03 -1.31
N ILE A 70 -28.71 19.86 -1.14
CA ILE A 70 -29.43 18.58 -1.01
C ILE A 70 -30.00 18.36 0.40
N SER A 71 -29.44 18.99 1.44
CA SER A 71 -30.00 18.93 2.80
C SER A 71 -31.17 19.90 3.00
N GLU A 72 -31.16 21.06 2.35
CA GLU A 72 -32.26 22.04 2.50
C GLU A 72 -33.56 21.59 1.83
N GLY A 73 -33.49 20.76 0.78
CA GLY A 73 -34.68 20.22 0.11
C GLY A 73 -35.40 19.10 0.87
N TYR A 74 -34.75 18.43 1.82
CA TYR A 74 -35.33 17.29 2.55
C TYR A 74 -36.16 17.72 3.78
N ASP A 75 -35.95 18.93 4.29
CA ASP A 75 -36.68 19.44 5.46
C ASP A 75 -38.04 20.08 5.10
N GLN A 76 -38.31 20.37 3.81
CA GLN A 76 -39.55 21.03 3.38
C GLN A 76 -40.68 20.10 2.91
N GLU A 77 -40.42 18.79 2.76
CA GLU A 77 -41.43 17.81 2.32
C GLU A 77 -41.89 16.84 3.43
N LYS A 78 -41.96 17.31 4.68
CA LYS A 78 -42.71 16.57 5.71
C LYS A 78 -44.20 16.95 5.59
N PRO A 79 -45.09 16.08 5.09
CA PRO A 79 -46.52 16.32 5.22
C PRO A 79 -46.88 16.24 6.71
N GLU A 80 -47.27 17.38 7.29
CA GLU A 80 -47.89 17.41 8.62
C GLU A 80 -49.20 16.61 8.58
N SER A 81 -49.37 15.76 9.58
CA SER A 81 -50.54 14.90 9.83
C SER A 81 -51.76 15.68 10.27
#